data_AF-K6VWR9-F1
#
_entry.id   AF-K6VWR9-F1
#
_cell.length_a   1.000
_cell.length_b   1.000
_cell.length_c   1.000
_cell.angle_alpha   90.00
_cell.angle_beta   90.00
_cell.angle_gamma   90.00
#
_symmetry.space_group_name_H-M   'P 1'
#
loop_
_entity.id
_entity.type
_entity.pdbx_description
1 polymer ?
#
loop_
_entity_poly.entity_id
_entity_poly.type
_entity_poly.pdbx_seq_one_letter_code
_entity_poly.pdbx_strand_id
1 'polypeptide(L)'
;MSAHLHHESHGNHPMSFIGFVLALGGFVAAALWLVHMASGNTGPAIVSAVLMVAAFGVAVSIFFTIGHRYHHSPVLPDNTPDEKERYVRKYRG
;
A
#
# COMPACT_ATOMS: atom_id res chain seq x y z
N MET A 1 3.60 -25.51 -31.36
CA MET A 1 3.90 -25.13 -29.96
C MET A 1 2.88 -24.10 -29.53
N SER A 2 1.87 -24.49 -28.75
CA SER A 2 0.92 -23.54 -28.17
C SER A 2 1.63 -22.75 -27.08
N ALA A 3 1.83 -21.46 -27.30
CA ALA A 3 2.29 -20.55 -26.26
C ALA A 3 1.18 -20.46 -25.21
N HIS A 4 1.30 -21.24 -24.15
CA HIS A 4 0.55 -21.01 -22.92
C HIS A 4 0.98 -19.63 -22.41
N LEU A 5 0.20 -18.61 -22.73
CA LEU A 5 0.25 -17.31 -22.07
C LEU A 5 -0.20 -17.55 -20.63
N HIS A 6 0.76 -17.93 -19.78
CA HIS A 6 0.55 -18.03 -18.34
C HIS A 6 0.29 -16.61 -17.87
N HIS A 7 -0.95 -16.32 -17.49
CA HIS A 7 -1.31 -15.06 -16.88
C HIS A 7 -0.62 -15.00 -15.51
N GLU A 8 0.58 -14.40 -15.47
CA GLU A 8 1.25 -14.05 -14.22
C GLU A 8 0.37 -12.99 -13.55
N SER A 9 -0.49 -13.42 -12.62
CA SER A 9 -1.24 -12.52 -11.74
C SER A 9 -0.20 -11.66 -11.02
N HIS A 10 -0.11 -10.39 -11.41
CA HIS A 10 0.94 -9.48 -10.94
C HIS A 10 0.90 -9.38 -9.41
N GLY A 11 2.07 -9.36 -8.77
CA GLY A 11 2.27 -9.46 -7.32
C GLY A 11 1.73 -8.30 -6.47
N ASN A 12 0.93 -7.40 -7.02
CA ASN A 12 0.31 -6.32 -6.28
C ASN A 12 -0.98 -6.83 -5.63
N HIS A 13 -0.90 -7.17 -4.34
CA HIS A 13 -2.06 -7.54 -3.56
C HIS A 13 -3.08 -6.38 -3.59
N PRO A 14 -4.37 -6.57 -3.95
CA PRO A 14 -5.32 -5.46 -4.11
C PRO A 14 -5.49 -4.60 -2.84
N MET A 15 -5.22 -5.17 -1.66
CA MET A 15 -5.13 -4.40 -0.42
C MET A 15 -3.97 -3.39 -0.38
N SER A 16 -2.84 -3.60 -1.06
CA SER A 16 -1.76 -2.60 -1.12
C SER A 16 -2.19 -1.33 -1.85
N PHE A 17 -3.03 -1.45 -2.87
CA PHE A 17 -3.67 -0.31 -3.52
C PHE A 17 -4.60 0.45 -2.55
N ILE A 18 -5.42 -0.28 -1.78
CA ILE A 18 -6.27 0.32 -0.75
C ILE A 18 -5.43 1.05 0.31
N GLY A 19 -4.35 0.43 0.78
CA GLY A 19 -3.39 1.03 1.71
C GLY A 19 -2.76 2.31 1.15
N PHE A 20 -2.43 2.32 -0.14
CA PHE A 20 -1.89 3.50 -0.81
C PHE A 20 -2.91 4.64 -0.90
N VAL A 21 -4.14 4.35 -1.30
CA VAL A 21 -5.23 5.35 -1.35
C VAL A 21 -5.52 5.91 0.05
N LEU A 22 -5.52 5.06 1.08
CA LEU A 22 -5.65 5.50 2.47
C LEU A 22 -4.50 6.42 2.90
N ALA A 23 -3.26 6.12 2.51
CA ALA A 23 -2.13 7.01 2.80
C ALA A 23 -2.30 8.39 2.14
N LEU A 24 -2.71 8.44 0.86
CA LEU A 24 -3.03 9.71 0.19
C LEU A 24 -4.17 10.47 0.89
N GLY A 25 -5.25 9.77 1.23
CA GLY A 25 -6.37 10.33 1.98
C GLY A 25 -5.95 10.86 3.35
N GLY A 26 -5.04 10.17 4.04
CA GLY A 26 -4.43 10.60 5.29
C GLY A 26 -3.69 11.93 5.16
N PHE A 27 -2.90 12.11 4.09
CA PHE A 27 -2.22 13.40 3.83
C PHE A 27 -3.20 14.54 3.53
N VAL A 28 -4.28 14.26 2.79
CA VAL A 28 -5.34 15.26 2.55
C VAL A 28 -6.02 15.66 3.86
N ALA A 29 -6.38 14.68 4.70
CA ALA A 29 -6.96 14.94 6.01
C ALA A 29 -6.01 15.70 6.95
N ALA A 30 -4.69 15.42 6.88
CA ALA A 30 -3.67 16.17 7.61
C ALA A 30 -3.62 17.64 7.18
N ALA A 31 -3.63 17.90 5.87
CA ALA A 31 -3.66 19.26 5.35
C ALA A 31 -4.92 20.02 5.80
N LEU A 32 -6.09 19.37 5.72
CA LEU A 32 -7.35 19.95 6.18
C LEU A 32 -7.34 20.23 7.69
N TRP A 33 -6.76 19.33 8.49
CA TRP A 33 -6.60 19.55 9.92
C TRP A 33 -5.77 20.81 10.21
N LEU A 34 -4.62 20.98 9.53
CA LEU A 34 -3.77 22.17 9.70
C LEU A 34 -4.50 23.46 9.29
N VAL A 35 -5.23 23.43 8.17
CA VAL A 35 -6.01 24.60 7.70
C VAL A 35 -7.15 24.93 8.67
N HIS A 36 -7.86 23.94 9.19
CA HIS A 36 -8.93 24.15 10.16
C HIS A 36 -8.39 24.66 11.51
N MET A 37 -7.25 24.14 11.97
CA MET A 37 -6.56 24.66 13.17
C MET A 37 -6.16 26.13 12.96
N ALA A 38 -5.56 26.46 11.82
CA ALA A 38 -5.13 27.83 11.51
C ALA A 38 -6.30 28.82 11.37
N SER A 39 -7.48 28.34 10.96
CA SER A 39 -8.70 29.16 10.82
C SER A 39 -9.59 29.20 12.07
N GLY A 40 -9.17 28.57 13.19
CA GLY A 40 -9.94 28.53 14.43
C GLY A 40 -11.19 27.63 14.38
N ASN A 41 -11.30 26.77 13.36
CA ASN A 41 -12.42 25.87 13.16
C ASN A 41 -12.23 24.54 13.93
N THR A 42 -12.40 24.59 15.25
CA THR A 42 -12.05 23.46 16.15
C THR A 42 -12.81 22.16 15.84
N GLY A 43 -14.11 22.23 15.54
CA GLY A 43 -14.90 21.03 15.23
C GLY A 43 -14.39 20.27 14.00
N PRO A 44 -14.35 20.93 12.81
CA PRO A 44 -13.78 20.34 11.60
C PRO A 44 -12.30 19.92 11.75
N ALA A 45 -11.52 20.64 12.55
CA ALA A 45 -10.14 20.25 12.86
C ALA A 45 -10.09 18.87 13.55
N ILE A 46 -10.90 18.66 14.59
CA ILE A 46 -10.95 17.36 15.31
C ILE A 46 -11.35 16.23 14.35
N VAL A 47 -12.39 16.44 13.54
CA VAL A 47 -12.85 15.43 12.57
C VAL A 47 -11.73 15.07 11.59
N SER A 48 -11.06 16.08 11.04
CA SER A 48 -9.95 15.89 10.09
C SER A 48 -8.77 15.15 10.74
N ALA A 49 -8.45 15.46 12.00
CA ALA A 49 -7.40 14.77 12.76
C ALA A 49 -7.74 13.29 12.98
N VAL A 50 -8.98 12.98 13.36
CA VAL A 50 -9.42 11.59 13.56
C VAL A 50 -9.37 10.82 12.25
N LEU A 51 -9.85 11.40 11.15
CA LEU A 51 -9.79 10.79 9.82
C LEU A 51 -8.35 10.52 9.37
N MET A 52 -7.45 11.48 9.59
CA MET A 52 -6.02 11.33 9.32
C MET A 52 -5.43 10.14 10.08
N VAL A 53 -5.64 10.07 11.40
CA VAL A 53 -5.10 9.00 12.25
C VAL A 53 -5.66 7.64 11.85
N ALA A 54 -6.96 7.55 11.59
CA ALA A 54 -7.60 6.31 11.15
C ALA A 54 -7.04 5.86 9.79
N ALA A 55 -6.93 6.76 8.81
CA ALA A 55 -6.43 6.44 7.48
C ALA A 55 -4.99 5.91 7.52
N PHE A 56 -4.09 6.60 8.23
CA PHE A 56 -2.71 6.14 8.38
C PHE A 56 -2.61 4.85 9.20
N GLY A 57 -3.35 4.71 10.30
CA GLY A 57 -3.35 3.51 11.11
C GLY A 57 -3.79 2.27 10.34
N VAL A 58 -4.83 2.40 9.51
CA VAL A 58 -5.30 1.30 8.65
C VAL A 58 -4.28 1.02 7.53
N ALA A 59 -3.74 2.04 6.87
CA ALA A 59 -2.72 1.86 5.83
C ALA A 59 -1.49 1.11 6.35
N VAL A 60 -0.96 1.51 7.52
CA VAL A 60 0.18 0.83 8.18
C VAL A 60 -0.18 -0.62 8.49
N SER A 61 -1.36 -0.87 9.05
CA SER A 61 -1.82 -2.22 9.38
C SER A 61 -1.90 -3.11 8.14
N ILE A 62 -2.40 -2.57 7.02
CA ILE A 62 -2.47 -3.28 5.74
C ILE A 62 -1.07 -3.62 5.23
N PHE A 63 -0.17 -2.64 5.13
CA PHE A 63 1.18 -2.88 4.61
C PHE A 63 1.98 -3.83 5.51
N PHE A 64 1.86 -3.69 6.82
CA PHE A 64 2.48 -4.60 7.77
C PHE A 64 1.94 -6.03 7.63
N THR A 65 0.63 -6.19 7.52
CA THR A 65 0.01 -7.52 7.37
C THR A 65 0.41 -8.18 6.06
N ILE A 66 0.41 -7.44 4.94
CA ILE A 66 0.83 -7.94 3.63
C ILE A 66 2.30 -8.36 3.66
N GLY A 67 3.19 -7.46 4.10
CA GLY A 67 4.62 -7.74 4.12
C GLY A 67 5.05 -8.83 5.11
N HIS A 68 4.34 -8.99 6.22
CA HIS A 68 4.76 -9.90 7.29
C HIS A 68 4.02 -11.25 7.31
N ARG A 69 2.75 -11.31 6.89
CA ARG A 69 1.96 -12.56 6.93
C ARG A 69 1.79 -13.23 5.59
N TYR A 70 1.67 -12.46 4.51
CA TYR A 70 1.39 -13.02 3.20
C TYR A 70 2.65 -13.25 2.37
N HIS A 71 3.81 -12.80 2.85
CA HIS A 71 5.10 -12.80 2.15
C HIS A 71 5.11 -12.16 0.75
N HIS A 72 3.95 -11.80 0.21
CA HIS A 72 3.81 -10.95 -0.95
C HIS A 72 4.33 -9.56 -0.62
N SER A 73 5.33 -9.14 -1.37
CA SER A 73 5.80 -7.78 -1.27
C SER A 73 4.74 -6.83 -1.88
N PRO A 74 4.23 -5.84 -1.12
CA PRO A 74 3.11 -4.98 -1.54
C PRO A 74 3.46 -4.01 -2.69
N VAL A 75 4.75 -3.88 -3.03
CA VAL A 75 5.29 -2.90 -4.00
C VAL A 75 6.47 -3.46 -4.83
N LEU A 76 7.28 -4.38 -4.27
CA LEU A 76 8.43 -4.97 -4.95
C LEU A 76 8.13 -6.42 -5.43
N PRO A 77 8.80 -6.92 -6.49
CA PRO A 77 8.76 -8.34 -6.84
C PRO A 77 9.18 -9.21 -5.66
N ASP A 78 8.59 -10.40 -5.53
CA ASP A 78 8.93 -11.35 -4.47
C ASP A 78 10.42 -11.70 -4.59
N ASN A 79 11.22 -11.29 -3.60
CA ASN A 79 12.67 -11.42 -3.61
C ASN A 79 13.15 -12.70 -2.90
N THR A 80 12.25 -13.68 -2.82
CA THR A 80 12.55 -15.02 -2.33
C THR A 80 13.66 -15.68 -3.16
N PRO A 81 14.48 -16.56 -2.54
CA PRO A 81 15.55 -17.26 -3.27
C PRO A 81 15.02 -18.02 -4.50
N ASP A 82 13.84 -18.63 -4.37
CA ASP A 82 13.20 -19.42 -5.42
C ASP A 82 12.73 -18.55 -6.59
N GLU A 83 12.13 -17.39 -6.33
CA GLU A 83 11.77 -16.45 -7.41
C GLU A 83 13.01 -15.88 -8.08
N LYS A 84 14.05 -15.52 -7.32
CA LYS A 84 15.32 -15.05 -7.90
C LYS A 84 15.94 -16.09 -8.82
N GLU A 85 15.96 -17.36 -8.42
CA GLU A 85 16.50 -18.43 -9.25
C GLU A 85 15.65 -18.66 -10.50
N ARG A 86 14.32 -18.56 -10.40
CA ARG A 86 13.39 -18.59 -11.53
C ARG A 86 13.63 -17.42 -12.50
N TYR A 87 13.79 -16.20 -11.99
CA TYR A 87 14.10 -15.00 -12.77
C TYR A 87 15.45 -15.13 -13.48
N VAL A 88 16.49 -15.56 -12.76
CA VAL A 88 17.82 -15.80 -13.33
C VAL A 88 17.76 -16.84 -14.44
N ARG A 89 17.08 -17.97 -14.24
CA ARG A 89 16.94 -19.02 -15.26
C ARG A 89 16.17 -18.53 -16.51
N LYS A 90 15.15 -17.69 -16.33
CA LYS A 90 14.32 -17.14 -17.42
C LYS A 90 15.09 -16.15 -18.30
N TYR A 91 16.06 -15.41 -17.74
CA TYR A 91 16.77 -14.34 -18.47
C TYR A 91 18.25 -14.61 -18.75
N ARG A 92 18.91 -15.51 -18.02
CA ARG A 92 20.33 -15.83 -18.22
C ARG A 92 20.59 -17.08 -19.07
N GLY A 93 19.61 -17.97 -19.25
CA GLY A 93 19.78 -19.19 -20.06
C GLY A 93 20.80 -20.13 -19.48
#